data_AF-A0A3D4YPW0-F1
#
_entry.id   AF-A0A3D4YPW0-F1
#
_cell.length_a   1.000
_cell.length_b   1.000
_cell.length_c   1.000
_cell.angle_alpha   90.00
_cell.angle_beta   90.00
_cell.angle_gamma   90.00
#
_symmetry.space_group_name_H-M   'P 1'
#
loop_
_entity.id
_entity.type
_entity.pdbx_description
1 polymer ?
#
loop_
_entity_poly.entity_id
_entity_poly.type
_entity_poly.pdbx_seq_one_letter_code
_entity_poly.pdbx_strand_id
1 'polypeptide(L)'
;MTTLRMTSIAGTTAVVLTALAGIARVAPAQSIASQVARVTNGTVRMTFAAKPGICGSGNSIRHSNSRGSTSWGNENNSRDVEWESDCSLGPARVVLDRRNGELTDLRFYVGGRWRPAGADVVDLGTVPAREAADYLVSIAQSEKGSMGEKAIFPATIADSATIWPALIKVARNPDLPRGTRTQSVFWLGQAAGDAATANLNSLVLDNSVDREVREQAVFALSQRPRDEGVPALIAVARTNKDPEIRKKALFWLGQSHDPRALDLFEELLTKK
;
A
#
# COMPACT_ATOMS: atom_id res chain seq x y z
N MET A 1 -30.70 88.77 35.06
CA MET A 1 -30.19 87.78 36.02
C MET A 1 -29.31 86.80 35.27
N THR A 2 -28.07 86.69 35.73
CA THR A 2 -27.14 85.56 35.60
C THR A 2 -26.47 85.26 34.25
N THR A 3 -25.16 85.52 34.25
CA THR A 3 -24.07 85.15 33.34
C THR A 3 -23.79 83.64 33.25
N LEU A 4 -23.28 83.14 32.10
CA LEU A 4 -21.99 82.40 32.02
C LEU A 4 -21.53 82.11 30.57
N ARG A 5 -20.21 82.16 30.36
CA ARG A 5 -19.42 81.72 29.17
C ARG A 5 -19.17 80.21 29.19
N MET A 6 -18.80 79.60 28.05
CA MET A 6 -17.72 78.60 27.79
C MET A 6 -18.04 77.71 26.57
N THR A 7 -17.37 77.86 25.41
CA THR A 7 -16.19 77.12 24.87
C THR A 7 -16.42 75.70 24.33
N SER A 8 -16.06 75.50 23.04
CA SER A 8 -15.46 74.30 22.38
C SER A 8 -16.30 72.99 22.38
N ILE A 9 -16.38 72.17 21.34
CA ILE A 9 -15.31 71.38 20.70
C ILE A 9 -15.80 70.90 19.32
N ALA A 10 -14.94 71.03 18.30
CA ALA A 10 -15.09 70.37 17.01
C ALA A 10 -14.92 68.85 17.17
N GLY A 11 -15.93 68.07 16.79
CA GLY A 11 -15.88 66.61 16.76
C GLY A 11 -16.04 66.11 15.33
N THR A 12 -14.93 65.90 14.63
CA THR A 12 -14.86 65.13 13.39
C THR A 12 -15.24 63.68 13.67
N THR A 13 -16.40 63.24 13.18
CA THR A 13 -16.82 61.85 13.16
C THR A 13 -16.08 61.11 12.04
N ALA A 14 -14.96 60.49 12.39
CA ALA A 14 -14.31 59.49 11.54
C ALA A 14 -15.15 58.21 11.55
N VAL A 15 -15.83 57.93 10.46
CA VAL A 15 -16.48 56.62 10.21
C VAL A 15 -15.36 55.62 9.91
N VAL A 16 -14.95 54.87 10.93
CA VAL A 16 -14.06 53.71 10.76
C VAL A 16 -14.93 52.55 10.25
N LEU A 17 -14.91 52.29 8.94
CA LEU A 17 -15.35 51.02 8.38
C LEU A 17 -14.32 49.95 8.77
N THR A 18 -14.56 49.24 9.87
CA THR A 18 -13.86 48.00 10.18
C THR A 18 -14.32 46.91 9.21
N ALA A 19 -13.51 46.66 8.18
CA ALA A 19 -13.65 45.47 7.35
C ALA A 19 -13.38 44.23 8.22
N LEU A 20 -14.45 43.55 8.65
CA LEU A 20 -14.37 42.22 9.24
C LEU A 20 -13.94 41.25 8.13
N ALA A 21 -12.62 41.07 7.97
CA ALA A 21 -12.06 39.95 7.25
C ALA A 21 -12.42 38.67 8.03
N GLY A 22 -13.53 38.05 7.64
CA GLY A 22 -13.91 36.73 8.13
C GLY A 22 -12.81 35.74 7.76
N ILE A 23 -12.01 35.34 8.75
CA ILE A 23 -11.15 34.18 8.63
C ILE A 23 -12.10 32.98 8.49
N ALA A 24 -12.39 32.56 7.27
CA ALA A 24 -12.96 31.26 7.01
C ALA A 24 -11.97 30.25 7.58
N ARG A 25 -12.23 29.74 8.78
CA ARG A 25 -11.52 28.59 9.31
C ARG A 25 -11.80 27.46 8.32
N VAL A 26 -10.83 27.17 7.47
CA VAL A 26 -10.80 25.90 6.73
C VAL A 26 -10.77 24.85 7.82
N ALA A 27 -11.93 24.21 8.07
CA ALA A 27 -11.97 23.03 8.91
C ALA A 27 -10.93 22.06 8.33
N PRO A 28 -10.05 21.47 9.16
CA PRO A 28 -9.11 20.48 8.63
C PRO A 28 -9.93 19.44 7.89
N ALA A 29 -9.56 19.15 6.64
CA ALA A 29 -10.22 18.12 5.85
C ALA A 29 -10.26 16.85 6.72
N GLN A 30 -11.47 16.35 6.99
CA GLN A 30 -11.66 15.18 7.84
C GLN A 30 -10.92 14.00 7.20
N SER A 31 -10.02 13.35 7.93
CA SER A 31 -9.22 12.23 7.41
C SER A 31 -10.12 11.09 6.95
N ILE A 32 -9.69 10.33 5.93
CA ILE A 32 -10.41 9.13 5.44
C ILE A 32 -10.78 8.21 6.60
N ALA A 33 -9.86 7.97 7.53
CA ALA A 33 -10.11 7.16 8.73
C ALA A 33 -11.30 7.68 9.55
N SER A 34 -11.37 8.99 9.80
CA SER A 34 -12.49 9.60 10.54
C SER A 34 -13.82 9.52 9.79
N GLN A 35 -13.78 9.63 8.46
CA GLN A 35 -14.97 9.53 7.62
C GLN A 35 -15.51 8.10 7.59
N VAL A 36 -14.63 7.11 7.39
CA VAL A 36 -14.98 5.71 7.43
C VAL A 36 -15.51 5.33 8.82
N ALA A 37 -14.84 5.77 9.90
CA ALA A 37 -15.19 5.45 11.28
C ALA A 37 -16.62 5.84 11.68
N ARG A 38 -17.21 6.87 11.06
CA ARG A 38 -18.60 7.31 11.32
C ARG A 38 -19.66 6.35 10.78
N VAL A 39 -19.31 5.45 9.86
CA VAL A 39 -20.25 4.50 9.25
C VAL A 39 -20.29 3.21 10.07
N THR A 40 -21.18 3.12 11.06
CA THR A 40 -21.27 1.93 11.92
C THR A 40 -21.77 0.69 11.17
N ASN A 41 -22.77 0.88 10.31
CA ASN A 41 -23.33 -0.16 9.44
C ASN A 41 -23.55 0.43 8.05
N GLY A 42 -23.02 -0.24 7.02
CA GLY A 42 -23.17 0.19 5.64
C GLY A 42 -21.87 0.05 4.84
N THR A 43 -21.85 0.68 3.68
CA THR A 43 -20.72 0.59 2.74
C THR A 43 -20.05 1.95 2.62
N VAL A 44 -18.72 1.99 2.65
CA VAL A 44 -17.94 3.17 2.28
C VAL A 44 -17.20 2.90 0.98
N ARG A 45 -17.25 3.81 0.03
CA ARG A 45 -16.47 3.70 -1.21
C ARG A 45 -15.65 4.94 -1.49
N MET A 46 -14.52 4.77 -2.13
CA MET A 46 -13.62 5.86 -2.52
C MET A 46 -12.89 5.54 -3.82
N THR A 47 -12.49 6.59 -4.52
CA THR A 47 -11.74 6.53 -5.78
C THR A 47 -10.40 7.23 -5.60
N PHE A 48 -9.31 6.66 -6.15
CA PHE A 48 -8.00 7.32 -6.15
C PHE A 48 -7.22 7.02 -7.43
N ALA A 49 -6.18 7.81 -7.70
CA ALA A 49 -5.30 7.58 -8.84
C ALA A 49 -4.45 6.32 -8.63
N ALA A 50 -4.49 5.40 -9.60
CA ALA A 50 -3.60 4.26 -9.65
C ALA A 50 -2.26 4.64 -10.30
N LYS A 51 -1.20 3.89 -10.02
CA LYS A 51 0.09 4.02 -10.71
C LYS A 51 -0.09 3.85 -12.24
N PRO A 52 0.76 4.50 -13.06
CA PRO A 52 0.76 4.30 -14.50
C PRO A 52 0.91 2.81 -14.89
N GLY A 53 0.23 2.39 -15.95
CA GLY A 53 0.27 1.02 -16.45
C GLY A 53 -0.60 0.01 -15.67
N ILE A 54 -1.34 0.46 -14.65
CA ILE A 54 -2.33 -0.35 -13.94
C ILE A 54 -3.70 -0.21 -14.61
N CYS A 55 -4.26 -1.31 -15.08
CA CYS A 55 -5.61 -1.40 -15.61
C CYS A 55 -6.38 -2.59 -15.03
N GLY A 56 -7.70 -2.61 -15.19
CA GLY A 56 -8.49 -3.78 -14.80
C GLY A 56 -9.83 -3.85 -15.52
N SER A 57 -10.46 -5.02 -15.42
CA SER A 57 -11.80 -5.34 -15.97
C SER A 57 -12.84 -5.55 -14.87
N GLY A 58 -12.58 -5.04 -13.65
CA GLY A 58 -13.45 -5.21 -12.49
C GLY A 58 -13.32 -6.53 -11.72
N ASN A 59 -12.76 -7.58 -12.32
CA ASN A 59 -12.46 -8.86 -11.66
C ASN A 59 -11.02 -9.37 -11.88
N SER A 60 -10.28 -8.70 -12.76
CA SER A 60 -8.85 -8.92 -13.00
C SER A 60 -8.15 -7.56 -13.06
N ILE A 61 -6.91 -7.52 -12.60
CA ILE A 61 -6.03 -6.35 -12.63
C ILE A 61 -4.77 -6.76 -13.36
N ARG A 62 -4.32 -5.91 -14.28
CA ARG A 62 -3.10 -6.10 -15.07
C ARG A 62 -2.19 -4.89 -14.86
N HIS A 63 -0.92 -5.17 -14.67
CA HIS A 63 0.16 -4.19 -14.67
C HIS A 63 1.13 -4.54 -15.77
N SER A 64 1.34 -3.63 -16.72
CA SER A 64 2.33 -3.79 -17.77
C SER A 64 3.37 -2.70 -17.71
N ASN A 65 4.66 -3.06 -17.78
CA ASN A 65 5.78 -2.13 -17.85
C ASN A 65 6.91 -2.72 -18.72
N SER A 66 8.04 -2.01 -18.83
CA SER A 66 9.20 -2.42 -19.62
C SER A 66 9.84 -3.75 -19.19
N ARG A 67 9.52 -4.25 -17.99
CA ARG A 67 10.03 -5.52 -17.43
C ARG A 67 9.06 -6.69 -17.59
N GLY A 68 7.85 -6.47 -18.12
CA GLY A 68 6.86 -7.52 -18.37
C GLY A 68 5.43 -7.14 -17.99
N SER A 69 4.54 -8.14 -18.01
CA SER A 69 3.14 -8.02 -17.61
C SER A 69 2.87 -8.91 -16.38
N THR A 70 2.17 -8.39 -15.38
CA THR A 70 1.71 -9.14 -14.20
C THR A 70 0.22 -8.97 -14.06
N SER A 71 -0.50 -10.05 -13.74
CA SER A 71 -1.94 -10.00 -13.54
C SER A 71 -2.37 -10.65 -12.22
N TRP A 72 -3.45 -10.11 -11.65
CA TRP A 72 -4.04 -10.52 -10.38
C TRP A 72 -5.56 -10.63 -10.52
N GLY A 73 -6.14 -11.74 -10.07
CA GLY A 73 -7.60 -11.97 -10.10
C GLY A 73 -7.98 -13.24 -10.84
N ASN A 74 -9.26 -13.37 -11.22
CA ASN A 74 -9.75 -14.54 -11.94
C ASN A 74 -9.59 -14.32 -13.46
N GLU A 75 -8.40 -14.66 -13.96
CA GLU A 75 -8.11 -14.71 -15.39
C GLU A 75 -8.64 -16.03 -15.95
N ASN A 76 -9.92 -16.07 -16.33
CA ASN A 76 -10.45 -17.27 -16.95
C ASN A 76 -9.70 -17.57 -18.26
N ASN A 77 -9.12 -18.78 -18.30
CA ASN A 77 -8.41 -19.45 -19.39
C ASN A 77 -9.29 -19.66 -20.64
N SER A 78 -9.44 -18.68 -21.53
CA SER A 78 -9.88 -18.98 -22.89
C SER A 78 -8.67 -19.21 -23.79
N ARG A 79 -8.52 -20.44 -24.30
CA ARG A 79 -7.52 -20.81 -25.32
C ARG A 79 -7.77 -20.19 -26.70
N ASP A 80 -8.81 -19.38 -26.83
CA ASP A 80 -9.23 -18.80 -28.09
C ASP A 80 -9.27 -17.28 -27.95
N VAL A 81 -8.31 -16.62 -28.58
CA VAL A 81 -8.19 -15.16 -28.62
C VAL A 81 -9.22 -14.65 -29.63
N GLU A 82 -10.44 -14.41 -29.19
CA GLU A 82 -11.47 -13.74 -29.99
C GLU A 82 -11.85 -12.35 -29.45
N TRP A 83 -11.34 -11.99 -28.26
CA TRP A 83 -11.61 -10.71 -27.61
C TRP A 83 -10.47 -10.29 -26.66
N GLU A 84 -9.95 -9.07 -26.82
CA GLU A 84 -9.07 -8.45 -25.82
C GLU A 84 -9.92 -7.88 -24.68
N SER A 85 -9.69 -8.33 -23.45
CA SER A 85 -10.38 -7.78 -22.27
C SER A 85 -10.08 -6.28 -22.14
N ASP A 86 -11.13 -5.46 -22.03
CA ASP A 86 -11.10 -4.00 -21.85
C ASP A 86 -10.26 -3.57 -20.62
N CYS A 87 -8.94 -3.54 -20.80
CA CYS A 87 -7.94 -3.08 -19.84
C CYS A 87 -8.12 -1.57 -19.61
N SER A 88 -9.07 -1.23 -18.74
CA SER A 88 -9.41 0.15 -18.43
C SER A 88 -8.42 0.73 -17.42
N LEU A 89 -7.56 1.62 -17.90
CA LEU A 89 -6.57 2.32 -17.07
C LEU A 89 -7.26 3.20 -16.03
N GLY A 90 -7.11 2.86 -14.75
CA GLY A 90 -7.61 3.67 -13.63
C GLY A 90 -9.06 4.17 -13.75
N PRO A 91 -9.51 4.99 -12.78
CA PRO A 91 -8.94 5.11 -11.46
C PRO A 91 -9.06 3.80 -10.67
N ALA A 92 -8.33 3.73 -9.56
CA ALA A 92 -8.46 2.71 -8.55
C ALA A 92 -9.69 3.00 -7.65
N ARG A 93 -10.35 1.95 -7.19
CA ARG A 93 -11.64 2.02 -6.51
C ARG A 93 -11.65 1.04 -5.35
N VAL A 94 -11.91 1.52 -4.15
CA VAL A 94 -12.02 0.71 -2.93
C VAL A 94 -13.45 0.77 -2.41
N VAL A 95 -13.95 -0.38 -1.95
CA VAL A 95 -15.22 -0.52 -1.24
C VAL A 95 -14.95 -1.22 0.08
N LEU A 96 -15.47 -0.67 1.16
CA LEU A 96 -15.31 -1.13 2.54
C LEU A 96 -16.70 -1.38 3.12
N ASP A 97 -16.95 -2.61 3.56
CA ASP A 97 -18.21 -2.94 4.20
C ASP A 97 -17.99 -2.91 5.71
N ARG A 98 -18.87 -2.19 6.43
CA ARG A 98 -18.83 -2.10 7.89
C ARG A 98 -20.09 -2.65 8.52
N ARG A 99 -19.90 -3.38 9.61
CA ARG A 99 -20.97 -3.89 10.46
C ARG A 99 -20.57 -3.75 11.92
N ASN A 100 -21.45 -3.17 12.73
CA ASN A 100 -21.20 -2.89 14.16
C ASN A 100 -19.88 -2.13 14.41
N GLY A 101 -19.46 -1.28 13.47
CA GLY A 101 -18.20 -0.52 13.55
C GLY A 101 -16.94 -1.30 13.15
N GLU A 102 -17.05 -2.57 12.76
CA GLU A 102 -15.93 -3.37 12.28
C GLU A 102 -15.92 -3.45 10.76
N LEU A 103 -14.73 -3.55 10.15
CA LEU A 103 -14.59 -3.83 8.72
C LEU A 103 -14.85 -5.31 8.47
N THR A 104 -15.91 -5.61 7.71
CA THR A 104 -16.28 -6.99 7.37
C THR A 104 -15.84 -7.40 5.97
N ASP A 105 -15.69 -6.45 5.05
CA ASP A 105 -15.14 -6.72 3.72
C ASP A 105 -14.36 -5.52 3.17
N LEU A 106 -13.39 -5.83 2.29
CA LEU A 106 -12.60 -4.88 1.52
C LEU A 106 -12.52 -5.40 0.10
N ARG A 107 -13.04 -4.62 -0.84
CA ARG A 107 -13.04 -4.93 -2.27
C ARG A 107 -12.30 -3.85 -3.04
N PHE A 108 -11.58 -4.27 -4.07
CA PHE A 108 -10.73 -3.41 -4.85
C PHE A 108 -10.94 -3.61 -6.34
N TYR A 109 -10.99 -2.50 -7.08
CA TYR A 109 -11.25 -2.47 -8.52
C TYR A 109 -10.35 -1.45 -9.20
N VAL A 110 -10.01 -1.70 -10.46
CA VAL A 110 -9.36 -0.74 -11.36
C VAL A 110 -10.26 -0.58 -12.57
N GLY A 111 -10.46 0.67 -13.01
CA GLY A 111 -11.32 0.93 -14.16
C GLY A 111 -12.81 0.82 -13.86
N GLY A 112 -13.63 0.91 -14.91
CA GLY A 112 -15.08 0.89 -14.79
C GLY A 112 -15.68 2.17 -14.19
N ARG A 113 -16.93 2.05 -13.71
CA ARG A 113 -17.70 3.16 -13.09
C ARG A 113 -18.49 2.67 -11.89
N TRP A 114 -18.77 3.57 -10.96
CA TRP A 114 -19.66 3.27 -9.84
C TRP A 114 -21.08 3.04 -10.32
N ARG A 115 -21.76 2.06 -9.73
CA ARG A 115 -23.22 1.98 -9.81
C ARG A 115 -23.84 3.10 -8.95
N PRO A 116 -25.09 3.51 -9.23
CA PRO A 116 -25.83 4.41 -8.34
C PRO A 116 -25.75 3.91 -6.89
N ALA A 117 -25.46 4.82 -5.97
CA ALA A 117 -25.34 4.50 -4.55
C ALA A 117 -26.72 4.19 -3.95
N GLY A 118 -26.80 3.13 -3.14
CA GLY A 118 -27.92 2.92 -2.23
C GLY A 118 -27.88 3.88 -1.05
N ALA A 119 -28.94 3.92 -0.24
CA ALA A 119 -29.03 4.80 0.94
C ALA A 119 -27.99 4.46 2.03
N ASP A 120 -27.46 3.24 2.02
CA ASP A 120 -26.46 2.70 2.95
C ASP A 120 -25.01 2.88 2.46
N VAL A 121 -24.81 3.54 1.32
CA VAL A 121 -23.49 3.75 0.71
C VAL A 121 -23.04 5.19 0.94
N VAL A 122 -21.93 5.35 1.66
CA VAL A 122 -21.22 6.62 1.82
C VAL A 122 -20.10 6.69 0.79
N ASP A 123 -20.23 7.60 -0.17
CA ASP A 123 -19.21 7.85 -1.20
C ASP A 123 -18.29 9.00 -0.78
N LEU A 124 -17.02 8.70 -0.54
CA LEU A 124 -16.01 9.73 -0.21
C LEU A 124 -15.53 10.47 -1.47
N GLY A 125 -15.99 10.05 -2.65
CA GLY A 125 -15.62 10.64 -3.93
C GLY A 125 -14.20 10.28 -4.35
N THR A 126 -13.54 11.20 -5.05
CA THR A 126 -12.13 11.07 -5.41
C THR A 126 -11.27 11.64 -4.29
N VAL A 127 -10.41 10.81 -3.72
CA VAL A 127 -9.50 11.16 -2.63
C VAL A 127 -8.05 11.17 -3.12
N PRO A 128 -7.14 11.92 -2.48
CA PRO A 128 -5.72 11.86 -2.81
C PRO A 128 -5.16 10.44 -2.65
N ALA A 129 -4.40 9.97 -3.65
CA ALA A 129 -3.87 8.60 -3.67
C ALA A 129 -2.98 8.28 -2.47
N ARG A 130 -2.20 9.28 -2.00
CA ARG A 130 -1.40 9.15 -0.77
C ARG A 130 -2.27 8.91 0.47
N GLU A 131 -3.35 9.68 0.64
CA GLU A 131 -4.24 9.52 1.80
C GLU A 131 -4.96 8.17 1.77
N ALA A 132 -5.38 7.72 0.58
CA ALA A 132 -5.94 6.38 0.41
C ALA A 132 -4.93 5.29 0.78
N ALA A 133 -3.68 5.40 0.31
CA ALA A 133 -2.61 4.47 0.63
C ALA A 133 -2.31 4.43 2.14
N ASP A 134 -2.19 5.60 2.79
CA ASP A 134 -1.94 5.71 4.22
C ASP A 134 -3.08 5.08 5.03
N TYR A 135 -4.33 5.30 4.61
CA TYR A 135 -5.48 4.67 5.25
C TYR A 135 -5.47 3.13 5.06
N LEU A 136 -5.22 2.62 3.86
CA LEU A 136 -5.13 1.19 3.59
C LEU A 136 -3.97 0.52 4.35
N VAL A 137 -2.84 1.21 4.48
CA VAL A 137 -1.71 0.79 5.33
C VAL A 137 -2.14 0.76 6.80
N SER A 138 -2.94 1.73 7.26
CA SER A 138 -3.43 1.72 8.65
C SER A 138 -4.29 0.49 8.95
N ILE A 139 -5.14 0.05 7.99
CA ILE A 139 -5.90 -1.20 8.07
C ILE A 139 -4.93 -2.40 8.20
N ALA A 140 -3.88 -2.46 7.38
CA ALA A 140 -2.87 -3.51 7.46
C ALA A 140 -2.10 -3.54 8.80
N GLN A 141 -2.05 -2.42 9.52
CA GLN A 141 -1.34 -2.28 10.80
C GLN A 141 -2.23 -2.52 12.03
N SER A 142 -3.56 -2.48 11.90
CA SER A 142 -4.47 -2.59 13.03
C SER A 142 -5.41 -3.80 12.96
N GLU A 143 -5.79 -4.25 11.76
CA GLU A 143 -6.76 -5.32 11.60
C GLU A 143 -6.17 -6.69 11.93
N LYS A 144 -6.87 -7.43 12.78
CA LYS A 144 -6.50 -8.80 13.20
C LYS A 144 -7.13 -9.89 12.33
N GLY A 145 -8.05 -9.51 11.43
CA GLY A 145 -8.64 -10.41 10.45
C GLY A 145 -7.91 -10.38 9.10
N SER A 146 -8.56 -10.94 8.08
CA SER A 146 -8.06 -10.91 6.70
C SER A 146 -8.11 -9.52 6.04
N MET A 147 -8.73 -8.52 6.69
CA MET A 147 -8.83 -7.16 6.15
C MET A 147 -7.46 -6.50 6.01
N GLY A 148 -6.55 -6.75 6.95
CA GLY A 148 -5.19 -6.24 6.87
C GLY A 148 -4.47 -6.76 5.62
N GLU A 149 -4.59 -8.06 5.34
CA GLU A 149 -4.05 -8.70 4.14
C GLU A 149 -4.63 -8.09 2.86
N LYS A 150 -5.96 -7.97 2.77
CA LYS A 150 -6.66 -7.40 1.61
C LYS A 150 -6.30 -5.94 1.34
N ALA A 151 -5.93 -5.17 2.37
CA ALA A 151 -5.61 -3.75 2.23
C ALA A 151 -4.21 -3.47 1.65
N ILE A 152 -3.29 -4.44 1.72
CA ILE A 152 -1.90 -4.24 1.29
C ILE A 152 -1.81 -4.00 -0.22
N PHE A 153 -2.46 -4.84 -1.03
CA PHE A 153 -2.37 -4.70 -2.49
C PHE A 153 -2.93 -3.35 -2.99
N PRO A 154 -4.14 -2.92 -2.59
CA PRO A 154 -4.66 -1.61 -2.98
C PRO A 154 -3.75 -0.44 -2.57
N ALA A 155 -3.00 -0.57 -1.46
CA ALA A 155 -2.05 0.46 -1.05
C ALA A 155 -0.81 0.53 -1.98
N THR A 156 -0.39 -0.59 -2.57
CA THR A 156 0.87 -0.65 -3.37
C THR A 156 0.73 -0.01 -4.75
N ILE A 157 -0.49 -0.02 -5.28
CA ILE A 157 -0.88 0.49 -6.59
C ILE A 157 -1.38 1.93 -6.55
N ALA A 158 -1.53 2.52 -5.37
CA ALA A 158 -1.84 3.94 -5.23
C ALA A 158 -0.70 4.78 -5.82
N ASP A 159 -1.06 5.76 -6.64
CA ASP A 159 -0.09 6.63 -7.29
C ASP A 159 0.72 7.46 -6.26
N SER A 160 2.00 7.67 -6.58
CA SER A 160 2.91 8.53 -5.80
C SER A 160 3.07 8.17 -4.31
N ALA A 161 2.69 6.94 -3.91
CA ALA A 161 2.79 6.46 -2.53
C ALA A 161 4.06 5.63 -2.30
N THR A 162 4.89 6.08 -1.35
CA THR A 162 6.07 5.35 -0.88
C THR A 162 5.70 4.53 0.35
N ILE A 163 5.12 3.35 0.14
CA ILE A 163 4.55 2.53 1.23
C ILE A 163 5.52 1.48 1.80
N TRP A 164 6.66 1.22 1.15
CA TRP A 164 7.60 0.17 1.55
C TRP A 164 8.09 0.27 3.01
N PRO A 165 8.31 1.46 3.63
CA PRO A 165 8.71 1.51 5.04
C PRO A 165 7.61 0.97 5.96
N ALA A 166 6.34 1.18 5.58
CA ALA A 166 5.21 0.67 6.34
C ALA A 166 5.04 -0.84 6.16
N LEU A 167 5.28 -1.38 4.95
CA LEU A 167 5.25 -2.83 4.72
C LEU A 167 6.30 -3.58 5.55
N ILE A 168 7.48 -2.99 5.76
CA ILE A 168 8.51 -3.55 6.65
C ILE A 168 7.99 -3.59 8.10
N LYS A 169 7.37 -2.50 8.57
CA LYS A 169 6.77 -2.46 9.92
C LYS A 169 5.69 -3.53 10.08
N VAL A 170 4.83 -3.72 9.08
CA VAL A 170 3.80 -4.76 9.08
C VAL A 170 4.43 -6.15 9.11
N ALA A 171 5.42 -6.42 8.24
CA ALA A 171 6.09 -7.72 8.18
C ALA A 171 6.78 -8.11 9.50
N ARG A 172 7.30 -7.12 10.25
CA ARG A 172 8.01 -7.33 11.52
C ARG A 172 7.11 -7.42 12.74
N ASN A 173 5.85 -7.00 12.65
CA ASN A 173 4.97 -6.92 13.81
C ASN A 173 4.44 -8.32 14.19
N PRO A 174 4.86 -8.90 15.34
CA PRO A 174 4.43 -10.23 15.73
C PRO A 174 2.94 -10.33 16.07
N ASP A 175 2.29 -9.21 16.41
CA ASP A 175 0.88 -9.15 16.80
C ASP A 175 -0.09 -9.19 15.61
N LEU A 176 0.43 -9.04 14.38
CA LEU A 176 -0.38 -9.07 13.17
C LEU A 176 -0.54 -10.50 12.64
N PRO A 177 -1.68 -10.79 11.97
CA PRO A 177 -1.92 -12.08 11.36
C PRO A 177 -0.81 -12.45 10.38
N ARG A 178 -0.42 -13.73 10.38
CA ARG A 178 0.62 -14.26 9.49
C ARG A 178 0.38 -13.88 8.02
N GLY A 179 -0.85 -14.02 7.52
CA GLY A 179 -1.22 -13.67 6.15
C GLY A 179 -0.92 -12.22 5.81
N THR A 180 -1.27 -11.27 6.69
CA THR A 180 -0.94 -9.85 6.54
C THR A 180 0.58 -9.61 6.47
N ARG A 181 1.37 -10.31 7.30
CA ARG A 181 2.83 -10.17 7.32
C ARG A 181 3.47 -10.73 6.05
N THR A 182 3.10 -11.93 5.61
CA THR A 182 3.65 -12.56 4.40
C THR A 182 3.23 -11.83 3.14
N GLN A 183 1.99 -11.34 3.08
CA GLN A 183 1.50 -10.50 1.99
C GLN A 183 2.27 -9.17 1.90
N SER A 184 2.66 -8.60 3.04
CA SER A 184 3.51 -7.41 3.08
C SER A 184 4.91 -7.67 2.51
N VAL A 185 5.51 -8.82 2.83
CA VAL A 185 6.80 -9.23 2.26
C VAL A 185 6.70 -9.46 0.75
N PHE A 186 5.64 -10.13 0.29
CA PHE A 186 5.38 -10.32 -1.14
C PHE A 186 5.35 -8.98 -1.88
N TRP A 187 4.53 -8.04 -1.39
CA TRP A 187 4.40 -6.73 -2.02
C TRP A 187 5.62 -5.83 -1.83
N LEU A 188 6.41 -6.01 -0.76
CA LEU A 188 7.69 -5.33 -0.61
C LEU A 188 8.66 -5.73 -1.74
N GLY A 189 8.70 -7.02 -2.10
CA GLY A 189 9.51 -7.51 -3.22
C GLY A 189 9.10 -6.94 -4.58
N GLN A 190 7.80 -6.69 -4.78
CA GLN A 190 7.24 -6.13 -6.02
C GLN A 190 7.31 -4.60 -6.08
N ALA A 191 7.00 -3.90 -4.98
CA ALA A 191 6.73 -2.47 -4.99
C ALA A 191 7.98 -1.59 -4.81
N ALA A 192 9.07 -2.12 -4.24
CA ALA A 192 10.18 -1.28 -3.76
C ALA A 192 11.35 -1.11 -4.75
N GLY A 193 11.28 -1.60 -6.00
CA GLY A 193 12.38 -1.42 -6.97
C GLY A 193 13.73 -1.82 -6.35
N ASP A 194 14.79 -1.05 -6.56
CA ASP A 194 16.14 -1.32 -6.02
C ASP A 194 16.18 -1.27 -4.47
N ALA A 195 15.29 -0.48 -3.85
CA ALA A 195 15.14 -0.47 -2.39
C ALA A 195 14.52 -1.77 -1.83
N ALA A 196 13.97 -2.65 -2.67
CA ALA A 196 13.42 -3.93 -2.22
C ALA A 196 14.52 -4.85 -1.67
N THR A 197 15.66 -4.96 -2.36
CA THR A 197 16.68 -5.98 -2.07
C THR A 197 17.32 -5.77 -0.69
N ALA A 198 17.72 -4.54 -0.36
CA ALA A 198 18.29 -4.21 0.96
C ALA A 198 17.28 -4.46 2.10
N ASN A 199 16.03 -4.05 1.89
CA ASN A 199 14.97 -4.21 2.89
C ASN A 199 14.60 -5.69 3.11
N LEU A 200 14.52 -6.48 2.04
CA LEU A 200 14.31 -7.92 2.12
C LEU A 200 15.46 -8.62 2.85
N ASN A 201 16.71 -8.26 2.54
CA ASN A 201 17.87 -8.81 3.24
C ASN A 201 17.82 -8.49 4.75
N SER A 202 17.39 -7.29 5.12
CA SER A 202 17.20 -6.90 6.54
C SER A 202 16.18 -7.79 7.27
N LEU A 203 15.15 -8.27 6.58
CA LEU A 203 14.17 -9.19 7.14
C LEU A 203 14.79 -10.58 7.32
N VAL A 204 15.48 -11.09 6.30
CA VAL A 204 16.09 -12.43 6.31
C VAL A 204 17.14 -12.58 7.42
N LEU A 205 17.92 -11.53 7.69
CA LEU A 205 19.01 -11.53 8.67
C LEU A 205 18.54 -11.31 10.12
N ASP A 206 17.33 -10.79 10.33
CA ASP A 206 16.81 -10.51 11.66
C ASP A 206 16.15 -11.76 12.27
N ASN A 207 16.84 -12.40 13.22
CA ASN A 207 16.33 -13.61 13.87
C ASN A 207 15.14 -13.37 14.81
N SER A 208 14.80 -12.11 15.12
CA SER A 208 13.56 -11.78 15.86
C SER A 208 12.32 -11.86 14.98
N VAL A 209 12.49 -11.81 13.65
CA VAL A 209 11.41 -11.99 12.68
C VAL A 209 11.06 -13.47 12.56
N ASP A 210 9.77 -13.74 12.53
CA ASP A 210 9.22 -15.10 12.35
C ASP A 210 9.84 -15.81 11.14
N ARG A 211 10.15 -17.11 11.29
CA ARG A 211 10.85 -17.90 10.27
C ARG A 211 10.11 -17.91 8.94
N GLU A 212 8.78 -18.04 8.94
CA GLU A 212 8.01 -18.11 7.68
C GLU A 212 8.04 -16.76 6.95
N VAL A 213 8.02 -15.64 7.68
CA VAL A 213 8.19 -14.30 7.10
C VAL A 213 9.59 -14.15 6.48
N ARG A 214 10.63 -14.69 7.15
CA ARG A 214 12.00 -14.72 6.62
C ARG A 214 12.12 -15.60 5.39
N GLU A 215 11.50 -16.78 5.38
CA GLU A 215 11.44 -17.65 4.20
C GLU A 215 10.75 -16.97 3.01
N GLN A 216 9.66 -16.26 3.27
CA GLN A 216 8.99 -15.46 2.25
C GLN A 216 9.89 -14.33 1.74
N ALA A 217 10.72 -13.74 2.59
CA ALA A 217 11.69 -12.73 2.17
C ALA A 217 12.81 -13.33 1.32
N VAL A 218 13.26 -14.56 1.61
CA VAL A 218 14.20 -15.30 0.74
C VAL A 218 13.58 -15.57 -0.63
N PHE A 219 12.31 -15.98 -0.69
CA PHE A 219 11.61 -16.12 -1.96
C PHE A 219 11.49 -14.78 -2.69
N ALA A 220 11.13 -13.70 -2.01
CA ALA A 220 11.07 -12.38 -2.63
C ALA A 220 12.44 -11.94 -3.18
N LEU A 221 13.56 -12.30 -2.52
CA LEU A 221 14.91 -12.08 -3.05
C LEU A 221 15.18 -12.86 -4.34
N SER A 222 14.65 -14.08 -4.50
CA SER A 222 14.83 -14.87 -5.74
C SER A 222 14.09 -14.27 -6.94
N GLN A 223 13.06 -13.47 -6.69
CA GLN A 223 12.29 -12.78 -7.74
C GLN A 223 12.93 -11.45 -8.16
N ARG A 224 14.04 -11.04 -7.55
CA ARG A 224 14.77 -9.81 -7.89
C ARG A 224 15.57 -9.97 -9.19
N PRO A 225 15.95 -8.88 -9.87
CA PRO A 225 16.89 -8.94 -10.98
C PRO A 225 18.13 -9.75 -10.60
N ARG A 226 18.64 -10.57 -11.53
CA ARG A 226 19.71 -11.54 -11.24
C ARG A 226 20.91 -10.92 -10.53
N ASP A 227 21.33 -9.73 -10.96
CA ASP A 227 22.48 -9.02 -10.40
C ASP A 227 22.26 -8.45 -9.00
N GLU A 228 21.03 -8.42 -8.51
CA GLU A 228 20.69 -8.06 -7.13
C GLU A 228 20.37 -9.31 -6.29
N GLY A 229 19.52 -10.19 -6.82
CA GLY A 229 18.97 -11.35 -6.11
C GLY A 229 20.00 -12.44 -5.87
N VAL A 230 20.82 -12.78 -6.88
CA VAL A 230 21.81 -13.86 -6.76
C VAL A 230 22.87 -13.52 -5.71
N PRO A 231 23.51 -12.32 -5.72
CA PRO A 231 24.44 -11.95 -4.65
C PRO A 231 23.81 -11.97 -3.26
N ALA A 232 22.57 -11.50 -3.11
CA ALA A 232 21.87 -11.51 -1.83
C ALA A 232 21.61 -12.94 -1.33
N LEU A 233 21.14 -13.85 -2.20
CA LEU A 233 20.91 -15.24 -1.85
C LEU A 233 22.23 -15.97 -1.51
N ILE A 234 23.33 -15.69 -2.21
CA ILE A 234 24.66 -16.22 -1.86
C ILE A 234 25.06 -15.77 -0.46
N ALA A 235 24.87 -14.48 -0.14
CA ALA A 235 25.18 -13.95 1.20
C ALA A 235 24.34 -14.65 2.29
N VAL A 236 23.05 -14.88 2.04
CA VAL A 236 22.16 -15.62 2.95
C VAL A 236 22.63 -17.07 3.12
N ALA A 237 22.94 -17.77 2.04
CA ALA A 237 23.41 -19.16 2.07
C ALA A 237 24.72 -19.32 2.85
N ARG A 238 25.59 -18.31 2.84
CA ARG A 238 26.88 -18.34 3.57
C ARG A 238 26.77 -17.94 5.03
N THR A 239 25.98 -16.91 5.34
CA THR A 239 26.08 -16.22 6.64
C THR A 239 24.88 -16.43 7.56
N ASN A 240 23.74 -16.90 7.04
CA ASN A 240 22.55 -17.02 7.88
C ASN A 240 22.69 -18.14 8.91
N LYS A 241 22.36 -17.83 10.17
CA LYS A 241 22.48 -18.78 11.29
C LYS A 241 21.43 -19.89 11.23
N ASP A 242 20.26 -19.62 10.65
CA ASP A 242 19.16 -20.59 10.56
C ASP A 242 19.39 -21.56 9.37
N PRO A 243 19.55 -22.88 9.62
CA PRO A 243 19.76 -23.86 8.57
C PRO A 243 18.64 -23.94 7.54
N GLU A 244 17.38 -23.77 7.95
CA GLU A 244 16.25 -23.83 7.00
C GLU A 244 16.24 -22.62 6.08
N ILE A 245 16.64 -21.44 6.59
CA ILE A 245 16.80 -20.23 5.77
C ILE A 245 17.97 -20.40 4.77
N ARG A 246 19.11 -20.97 5.19
CA ARG A 246 20.21 -21.29 4.28
C ARG A 246 19.78 -22.26 3.18
N LYS A 247 19.08 -23.33 3.57
CA LYS A 247 18.53 -24.33 2.65
C LYS A 247 17.58 -23.71 1.62
N LYS A 248 16.69 -22.80 2.05
CA LYS A 248 15.79 -22.08 1.14
C LYS A 248 16.56 -21.20 0.15
N ALA A 249 17.61 -20.51 0.60
CA ALA A 249 18.45 -19.70 -0.28
C ALA A 249 19.19 -20.57 -1.32
N LEU A 250 19.78 -21.70 -0.89
CA LEU A 250 20.41 -22.67 -1.79
C LEU A 250 19.41 -23.25 -2.81
N PHE A 251 18.18 -23.56 -2.37
CA PHE A 251 17.12 -24.02 -3.26
C PHE A 251 16.86 -23.03 -4.40
N TRP A 252 16.67 -21.74 -4.08
CA TRP A 252 16.42 -20.72 -5.11
C TRP A 252 17.66 -20.41 -5.97
N LEU A 253 18.87 -20.48 -5.40
CA LEU A 253 20.10 -20.40 -6.18
C LEU A 253 20.19 -21.53 -7.22
N GLY A 254 19.77 -22.75 -6.87
CA GLY A 254 19.69 -23.87 -7.80
C GLY A 254 18.73 -23.66 -8.97
N GLN A 255 17.70 -22.82 -8.80
CA GLN A 255 16.75 -22.46 -9.86
C GLN A 255 17.21 -21.25 -10.70
N SER A 256 18.23 -20.52 -10.25
CA SER A 256 18.65 -19.25 -10.89
C SER A 256 19.32 -19.44 -12.25
N HIS A 257 19.93 -20.61 -12.49
CA HIS A 257 20.81 -20.89 -13.63
C HIS A 257 21.96 -19.88 -13.78
N ASP A 258 22.34 -19.21 -12.70
CA ASP A 258 23.43 -18.23 -12.67
C ASP A 258 24.77 -18.94 -12.38
N PRO A 259 25.84 -18.70 -13.16
CA PRO A 259 27.15 -19.31 -12.93
C PRO A 259 27.68 -19.10 -11.51
N ARG A 260 27.38 -17.95 -10.87
CA ARG A 260 27.80 -17.66 -9.49
C ARG A 260 27.19 -18.63 -8.47
N ALA A 261 26.00 -19.16 -8.75
CA ALA A 261 25.37 -20.17 -7.92
C ALA A 261 26.11 -21.52 -8.05
N LEU A 262 26.55 -21.87 -9.26
CA LEU A 262 27.33 -23.08 -9.50
C LEU A 262 28.69 -23.01 -8.77
N ASP A 263 29.38 -21.88 -8.85
CA ASP A 263 30.65 -21.64 -8.15
C ASP A 263 30.48 -21.81 -6.63
N LEU A 264 29.38 -21.31 -6.07
CA LEU A 264 29.05 -21.51 -4.65
C LEU A 264 28.85 -22.99 -4.33
N PHE A 265 28.10 -23.73 -5.15
CA PHE A 265 27.87 -25.15 -4.90
C PHE A 265 29.15 -25.97 -4.99
N GLU A 266 30.01 -25.69 -5.97
CA GLU A 266 31.34 -26.32 -6.06
C GLU A 266 32.15 -26.06 -4.80
N GLU A 267 32.26 -24.80 -4.35
CA GLU A 267 32.97 -24.46 -3.13
C GLU A 267 32.41 -25.21 -1.89
N LEU A 268 31.09 -25.21 -1.71
CA LEU A 268 30.46 -25.82 -0.55
C LEU A 268 30.59 -27.35 -0.52
N LEU A 269 30.62 -28.00 -1.68
CA LEU A 269 30.69 -29.46 -1.80
C LEU A 269 32.13 -29.99 -1.82
N THR A 270 33.10 -29.16 -2.20
CA THR A 270 34.52 -29.54 -2.29
C THR A 270 35.33 -29.13 -1.07
N LYS A 271 34.81 -28.21 -0.24
CA LYS A 271 35.39 -27.89 1.06
C LYS A 271 35.41 -29.13 1.97
N LYS A 272 36.62 -29.65 2.21
CA LYS A 272 36.90 -30.62 3.27
C LYS A 272 37.00 -29.96 4.62
#